data_AF-A0A9D8DC42-F1
#
_entry.id   AF-A0A9D8DC42-F1
#
_cell.length_a   1.000
_cell.length_b   1.000
_cell.length_c   1.000
_cell.angle_alpha   90.00
_cell.angle_beta   90.00
_cell.angle_gamma   90.00
#
_symmetry.space_group_name_H-M   'P 1'
#
loop_
_entity.id
_entity.type
_entity.pdbx_description
1 polymer ?
#
loop_
_entity_poly.entity_id
_entity_poly.type
_entity_poly.pdbx_seq_one_letter_code
_entity_poly.pdbx_strand_id
1 'polypeptide(L)'
;MEVTRIHDGLWRWSVRRDGIELASAYLEHGEVMLLVDPVLPPPGDDLSRFERAIARDLARLGGPARVLLTRAGDPRDADALVAMTGGTPWTAGQDAPPGIEVVPVGDGGDVALWSAVHRALMPGCALAMDGGALVAAPGVDPSPLLALDPAVIIPSVGPMPA
;
A
#
# COMPACT_ATOMS: atom_id res chain seq x y z
N MET A 1 -10.53 -13.23 1.30
CA MET A 1 -9.41 -12.33 0.97
C MET A 1 -8.32 -13.13 0.27
N GLU A 2 -7.54 -12.51 -0.62
CA GLU A 2 -6.31 -13.10 -1.18
C GLU A 2 -5.09 -12.43 -0.56
N VAL A 3 -4.05 -13.21 -0.24
CA VAL A 3 -2.81 -12.72 0.35
C VAL A 3 -1.63 -13.26 -0.44
N THR A 4 -0.73 -12.38 -0.83
CA THR A 4 0.45 -12.69 -1.64
C THR A 4 1.70 -12.25 -0.87
N ARG A 5 2.56 -13.21 -0.55
CA ARG A 5 3.94 -12.90 -0.16
C ARG A 5 4.70 -12.53 -1.41
N ILE A 6 5.24 -11.33 -1.45
CA ILE A 6 6.15 -10.94 -2.53
C ILE A 6 7.56 -11.40 -2.13
N HIS A 7 8.01 -10.98 -0.94
CA HIS A 7 9.15 -11.56 -0.24
C HIS A 7 9.08 -11.18 1.25
N ASP A 8 10.13 -11.50 2.01
CA ASP A 8 10.22 -11.20 3.44
C ASP A 8 10.05 -9.70 3.67
N GLY A 9 9.16 -9.35 4.59
CA GLY A 9 8.81 -7.96 4.89
C GLY A 9 8.02 -7.22 3.82
N LEU A 10 7.55 -7.88 2.75
CA LEU A 10 6.73 -7.26 1.70
C LEU A 10 5.57 -8.16 1.29
N TRP A 11 4.36 -7.68 1.54
CA TRP A 11 3.13 -8.43 1.28
C TRP A 11 2.08 -7.56 0.60
N ARG A 12 1.25 -8.20 -0.20
CA ARG A 12 0.02 -7.64 -0.72
C ARG A 12 -1.15 -8.45 -0.20
N TRP A 13 -2.26 -7.79 0.10
CA TRP A 13 -3.54 -8.48 0.22
C TRP A 13 -4.61 -7.77 -0.59
N SER A 14 -5.61 -8.51 -1.06
CA SER A 14 -6.72 -7.96 -1.82
C SER A 14 -8.08 -8.52 -1.41
N VAL A 15 -9.09 -7.69 -1.58
CA VAL A 15 -10.49 -7.97 -1.29
C VAL A 15 -11.32 -7.53 -2.48
N ARG A 16 -12.28 -8.38 -2.89
CA ARG A 16 -13.23 -8.02 -3.95
C ARG A 16 -14.46 -7.35 -3.35
N ARG A 17 -14.75 -6.11 -3.75
CA ARG A 17 -15.95 -5.33 -3.37
C ARG A 17 -16.62 -4.81 -4.63
N ASP A 18 -17.92 -5.04 -4.78
CA ASP A 18 -18.71 -4.58 -5.93
C ASP A 18 -18.10 -4.94 -7.30
N GLY A 19 -17.50 -6.12 -7.40
CA GLY A 19 -16.86 -6.62 -8.61
C GLY A 19 -15.44 -6.08 -8.86
N ILE A 20 -14.96 -5.14 -8.05
CA ILE A 20 -13.63 -4.52 -8.13
C ILE A 20 -12.70 -5.21 -7.12
N GLU A 21 -11.47 -5.51 -7.54
CA GLU A 21 -10.42 -5.97 -6.63
C GLU A 21 -9.67 -4.76 -6.07
N LEU A 22 -9.80 -4.51 -4.78
CA LEU A 22 -9.05 -3.52 -4.04
C LEU A 22 -7.89 -4.20 -3.33
N ALA A 23 -6.71 -3.59 -3.38
CA ALA A 23 -5.52 -4.14 -2.79
C ALA A 23 -4.83 -3.14 -1.86
N SER A 24 -4.11 -3.70 -0.89
CA SER A 24 -3.26 -2.99 0.04
C SER A 24 -1.88 -3.60 0.06
N ALA A 25 -0.90 -2.80 0.48
CA ALA A 25 0.47 -3.26 0.68
C ALA A 25 0.87 -3.17 2.16
N TYR A 26 1.65 -4.14 2.60
CA TYR A 26 2.31 -4.20 3.89
C TYR A 26 3.81 -4.23 3.66
N LEU A 27 4.55 -3.38 4.36
CA LEU A 27 6.01 -3.31 4.29
C LEU A 27 6.61 -3.19 5.68
N GLU A 28 7.66 -3.95 5.92
CA GLU A 28 8.52 -3.81 7.09
C GLU A 28 9.67 -2.87 6.76
N HIS A 29 9.93 -1.88 7.62
CA HIS A 29 11.10 -1.02 7.52
C HIS A 29 11.73 -0.83 8.91
N GLY A 30 12.75 -1.64 9.21
CA GLY A 30 13.28 -1.73 10.57
C GLY A 30 12.17 -2.20 11.52
N GLU A 31 11.89 -1.40 12.55
CA GLU A 31 10.81 -1.65 13.50
C GLU A 31 9.45 -1.07 13.07
N VAL A 32 9.42 -0.32 11.96
CA VAL A 32 8.20 0.35 11.48
C VAL A 32 7.41 -0.56 10.54
N MET A 33 6.11 -0.66 10.77
CA MET A 33 5.15 -1.28 9.85
C MET A 33 4.52 -0.20 8.98
N LEU A 34 4.62 -0.35 7.66
CA LEU A 34 3.95 0.54 6.70
C LEU A 34 2.77 -0.20 6.06
N LEU A 35 1.61 0.44 6.07
CA LEU A 35 0.35 -0.07 5.53
C LEU A 35 -0.16 0.92 4.49
N VAL A 36 -0.31 0.49 3.25
CA VAL A 36 -0.67 1.37 2.12
C VAL A 36 -2.01 0.97 1.55
N ASP A 37 -2.88 1.96 1.36
CA ASP A 37 -4.23 1.86 0.81
C ASP A 37 -5.10 0.74 1.43
N PRO A 38 -5.29 0.78 2.76
CA PRO A 38 -5.86 -0.31 3.52
C PRO A 38 -7.28 -0.67 3.09
N VAL A 39 -7.50 -1.96 2.84
CA VAL A 39 -8.80 -2.60 2.69
C VAL A 39 -8.90 -3.76 3.66
N LEU A 40 -9.90 -3.74 4.54
CA LEU A 40 -10.15 -4.81 5.49
C LEU A 40 -10.88 -5.98 4.83
N PRO A 41 -10.61 -7.22 5.25
CA PRO A 41 -11.46 -8.35 4.91
C PRO A 41 -12.90 -8.12 5.36
N PRO A 42 -13.89 -8.75 4.69
CA PRO A 42 -15.26 -8.74 5.20
C PRO A 42 -15.34 -9.38 6.60
N PRO A 43 -16.33 -9.00 7.43
CA PRO A 43 -16.51 -9.59 8.75
C PRO A 43 -16.61 -11.12 8.70
N GLY A 44 -15.97 -11.78 9.67
CA GLY A 44 -15.91 -13.24 9.77
C GLY A 44 -14.49 -13.74 10.02
N ASP A 45 -14.26 -15.01 9.71
CA ASP A 45 -12.99 -15.69 10.01
C ASP A 45 -11.77 -15.02 9.37
N ASP A 46 -11.92 -14.48 8.15
CA ASP A 46 -10.84 -13.77 7.44
C ASP A 46 -10.42 -12.51 8.20
N LEU A 47 -11.38 -11.71 8.68
CA LEU A 47 -11.10 -10.52 9.48
C LEU A 47 -10.40 -10.89 10.79
N SER A 48 -10.90 -11.91 11.51
CA SER A 48 -10.26 -12.35 12.76
C SER A 48 -8.86 -12.92 12.53
N ARG A 49 -8.60 -13.56 11.39
CA ARG A 49 -7.24 -14.01 11.01
C ARG A 49 -6.33 -12.82 10.71
N PHE A 50 -6.83 -11.83 9.99
CA PHE A 50 -6.12 -10.60 9.67
C PHE A 50 -5.73 -9.84 10.95
N GLU A 51 -6.67 -9.63 11.86
CA GLU A 51 -6.43 -8.97 13.16
C GLU A 51 -5.32 -9.66 13.95
N ARG A 52 -5.36 -10.99 14.06
CA ARG A 52 -4.32 -11.76 14.76
C ARG A 52 -2.95 -11.66 14.08
N ALA A 53 -2.92 -11.65 12.74
CA ALA A 53 -1.67 -11.54 11.99
C ALA A 53 -1.04 -10.16 12.19
N ILE A 54 -1.82 -9.08 12.02
CA ILE A 54 -1.35 -7.70 12.22
C ILE A 54 -0.88 -7.48 13.66
N ALA A 55 -1.64 -7.94 14.67
CA ALA A 55 -1.24 -7.82 16.07
C ALA A 55 0.07 -8.55 16.37
N ARG A 56 0.24 -9.77 15.84
CA ARG A 56 1.50 -10.54 15.98
C ARG A 56 2.67 -9.78 15.35
N ASP A 57 2.47 -9.23 14.15
CA ASP A 57 3.55 -8.58 13.42
C ASP A 57 3.94 -7.23 14.03
N LEU A 58 2.98 -6.46 14.57
CA LEU A 58 3.25 -5.28 15.39
C LEU A 58 4.07 -5.64 16.63
N ALA A 59 3.67 -6.68 17.37
CA ALA A 59 4.39 -7.13 18.55
C ALA A 59 5.82 -7.62 18.23
N ARG A 60 6.01 -8.26 17.07
CA ARG A 60 7.33 -8.72 16.61
C ARG A 60 8.23 -7.57 16.21
N LEU A 61 7.70 -6.57 15.50
CA LEU A 61 8.48 -5.43 15.02
C LEU A 61 8.85 -4.46 16.14
N GLY A 62 7.99 -4.31 17.16
CA GLY A 62 8.27 -3.48 18.33
C GLY A 62 8.16 -1.97 18.10
N GLY A 63 7.92 -1.53 16.85
CA GLY A 63 7.74 -0.13 16.49
C GLY A 63 6.32 0.19 15.99
N PRO A 64 6.10 1.44 15.51
CA PRO A 64 4.77 1.92 15.17
C PRO A 64 4.28 1.40 13.81
N ALA A 65 2.96 1.37 13.64
CA ALA A 65 2.31 1.28 12.34
C ALA A 65 2.06 2.68 11.75
N ARG A 66 2.39 2.88 10.47
CA ARG A 66 2.02 4.07 9.70
C ARG A 66 1.13 3.68 8.54
N VAL A 67 0.05 4.42 8.36
CA VAL A 67 -0.99 4.14 7.36
C VAL A 67 -0.99 5.24 6.31
N LEU A 68 -0.65 4.90 5.07
CA LEU A 68 -0.63 5.83 3.94
C LEU A 68 -1.83 5.57 3.01
N LEU A 69 -2.47 6.65 2.58
CA LEU A 69 -3.39 6.65 1.46
C LEU A 69 -2.69 7.29 0.26
N THR A 70 -2.67 6.58 -0.87
CA THR A 70 -2.13 7.07 -2.14
C THR A 70 -3.10 7.99 -2.86
N ARG A 71 -4.39 7.95 -2.49
CA ARG A 71 -5.44 8.80 -3.05
C ARG A 71 -6.08 9.65 -1.97
N ALA A 72 -5.94 10.98 -2.07
CA ALA A 72 -6.37 11.89 -1.01
C ALA A 72 -7.91 11.88 -0.77
N GLY A 73 -8.69 11.55 -1.80
CA GLY A 73 -10.16 11.54 -1.75
C GLY A 73 -10.80 10.17 -1.49
N ASP A 74 -10.02 9.12 -1.25
CA ASP A 74 -10.53 7.76 -1.00
C ASP A 74 -9.95 7.22 0.30
N PRO A 75 -10.66 7.35 1.44
CA PRO A 75 -10.15 6.92 2.74
C PRO A 75 -10.11 5.40 2.91
N ARG A 76 -10.80 4.64 2.03
CA ARG A 76 -11.00 3.19 2.16
C ARG A 76 -11.31 2.79 3.61
N ASP A 77 -10.54 1.87 4.18
CA ASP A 77 -10.67 1.42 5.57
C ASP A 77 -9.53 1.96 6.47
N ALA A 78 -8.92 3.10 6.12
CA ALA A 78 -7.75 3.63 6.83
C ALA A 78 -8.03 3.91 8.31
N ASP A 79 -9.14 4.58 8.63
CA ASP A 79 -9.50 4.89 10.01
C ASP A 79 -9.70 3.61 10.86
N ALA A 80 -10.33 2.60 10.27
CA ALA A 80 -10.55 1.32 10.93
C ALA A 80 -9.22 0.58 11.18
N LEU A 81 -8.31 0.62 10.21
CA LEU A 81 -6.99 0.00 10.38
C LEU A 81 -6.14 0.77 11.39
N VAL A 82 -6.16 2.11 11.37
CA VAL A 82 -5.50 2.95 12.38
C VAL A 82 -6.00 2.61 13.78
N ALA A 83 -7.32 2.50 13.97
CA ALA A 83 -7.90 2.11 15.24
C ALA A 83 -7.50 0.69 15.67
N MET A 84 -7.42 -0.24 14.71
CA MET A 84 -7.01 -1.63 14.96
C MET A 84 -5.53 -1.74 15.37
N THR A 85 -4.65 -0.96 14.75
CA THR A 85 -3.20 -1.05 14.98
C THR A 85 -2.68 -0.09 16.04
N GLY A 86 -3.48 0.89 16.48
CA GLY A 86 -2.98 2.06 17.21
C GLY A 86 -1.97 2.87 16.39
N GLY A 87 -2.05 2.78 15.06
CA GLY A 87 -1.11 3.39 14.14
C GLY A 87 -1.36 4.89 13.96
N THR A 88 -0.60 5.50 13.06
CA THR A 88 -0.80 6.91 12.70
C THR A 88 -1.03 7.06 11.20
N PRO A 89 -2.00 7.88 10.77
CA PRO A 89 -2.07 8.33 9.38
C PRO A 89 -0.74 8.97 8.98
N TRP A 90 -0.34 8.72 7.73
CA TRP A 90 0.88 9.24 7.15
C TRP A 90 0.58 9.87 5.80
N THR A 91 1.04 11.08 5.59
CA THR A 91 0.78 11.88 4.38
C THR A 91 2.08 12.41 3.78
N ALA A 92 2.04 12.82 2.51
CA ALA A 92 3.16 13.51 1.87
C ALA A 92 3.56 14.77 2.67
N GLY A 93 4.86 15.01 2.76
CA GLY A 93 5.45 16.13 3.50
C GLY A 93 5.76 15.84 4.97
N GLN A 94 5.32 14.70 5.52
CA GLN A 94 5.77 14.21 6.82
C GLN A 94 7.06 13.37 6.67
N ASP A 95 7.90 13.37 7.71
CA ASP A 95 9.15 12.60 7.72
C ASP A 95 8.91 11.12 7.41
N ALA A 96 9.61 10.63 6.38
CA ALA A 96 9.60 9.23 5.97
C ALA A 96 10.72 8.45 6.67
N PRO A 97 10.54 7.15 6.95
CA PRO A 97 11.67 6.28 7.27
C PRO A 97 12.74 6.32 6.15
N PRO A 98 14.05 6.20 6.47
CA PRO A 98 15.10 6.27 5.47
C PRO A 98 14.91 5.29 4.30
N GLY A 99 15.03 5.76 3.05
CA GLY A 99 14.81 4.91 1.88
C GLY A 99 13.34 4.56 1.61
N ILE A 100 12.41 5.24 2.28
CA ILE A 100 11.01 5.32 1.88
C ILE A 100 10.75 6.74 1.40
N GLU A 101 10.06 6.86 0.26
CA GLU A 101 9.72 8.15 -0.33
C GLU A 101 8.23 8.17 -0.66
N VAL A 102 7.55 9.26 -0.32
CA VAL A 102 6.17 9.54 -0.75
C VAL A 102 6.26 10.58 -1.84
N VAL A 103 5.99 10.15 -3.07
CA VAL A 103 6.18 10.94 -4.29
C VAL A 103 4.84 11.49 -4.73
N PRO A 104 4.63 12.82 -4.77
CA PRO A 104 3.40 13.40 -5.32
C PRO A 104 3.20 12.99 -6.78
N VAL A 105 1.96 12.68 -7.15
CA VAL A 105 1.59 12.28 -8.52
C VAL A 105 0.41 13.12 -9.01
N GLY A 106 0.61 13.82 -10.12
CA GLY A 106 -0.37 14.78 -10.64
C GLY A 106 -0.67 15.94 -9.67
N ASP A 107 -1.77 16.65 -9.92
CA ASP A 107 -2.13 17.87 -9.19
C ASP A 107 -3.20 17.65 -8.11
N GLY A 108 -3.69 16.42 -7.95
CA GLY A 108 -4.85 16.07 -7.11
C GLY A 108 -4.53 15.76 -5.64
N GLY A 109 -3.27 15.87 -5.23
CA GLY A 109 -2.81 15.42 -3.90
C GLY A 109 -2.65 13.91 -3.77
N ASP A 110 -2.78 13.17 -4.87
CA ASP A 110 -2.45 11.76 -4.94
C ASP A 110 -0.93 11.58 -4.81
N VAL A 111 -0.51 10.44 -4.27
CA VAL A 111 0.89 10.12 -4.02
C VAL A 111 1.19 8.67 -4.38
N ALA A 112 2.41 8.39 -4.81
CA ALA A 112 2.98 7.05 -4.85
C ALA A 112 3.88 6.85 -3.63
N LEU A 113 4.05 5.60 -3.19
CA LEU A 113 5.12 5.24 -2.25
C LEU A 113 6.20 4.45 -2.96
N TRP A 114 7.43 4.88 -2.80
CA TRP A 114 8.63 4.17 -3.20
C TRP A 114 9.35 3.62 -1.96
N SER A 115 9.76 2.36 -2.03
CA SER A 115 10.65 1.75 -1.06
C SER A 115 11.93 1.30 -1.74
N ALA A 116 13.03 2.00 -1.49
CA ALA A 116 14.35 1.62 -1.97
C ALA A 116 14.82 0.30 -1.33
N VAL A 117 14.40 0.03 -0.08
CA VAL A 117 14.75 -1.21 0.66
C VAL A 117 14.18 -2.44 -0.05
N HIS A 118 12.91 -2.37 -0.45
CA HIS A 118 12.24 -3.48 -1.13
C HIS A 118 12.29 -3.38 -2.66
N ARG A 119 12.86 -2.29 -3.18
CA ARG A 119 12.73 -1.87 -4.58
C ARG A 119 11.29 -1.95 -5.09
N ALA A 120 10.34 -1.52 -4.26
CA ALA A 120 8.91 -1.68 -4.46
C ALA A 120 8.23 -0.33 -4.67
N LEU A 121 7.37 -0.25 -5.69
CA LEU A 121 6.55 0.92 -5.98
C LEU A 121 5.07 0.60 -5.74
N MET A 122 4.42 1.40 -4.89
CA MET A 122 2.95 1.44 -4.75
C MET A 122 2.45 2.72 -5.41
N PRO A 123 2.04 2.66 -6.67
CA PRO A 123 1.70 3.86 -7.44
C PRO A 123 0.29 4.40 -7.14
N GLY A 124 -0.49 3.73 -6.29
CA GLY A 124 -1.88 4.11 -6.06
C GLY A 124 -2.70 4.03 -7.34
N CYS A 125 -3.45 5.10 -7.63
CA CYS A 125 -4.17 5.25 -8.90
C CYS A 125 -3.35 5.93 -10.01
N ALA A 126 -2.11 6.36 -9.76
CA ALA A 126 -1.29 6.98 -10.80
C ALA A 126 -0.88 6.00 -11.90
N LEU A 127 -0.68 4.73 -11.53
CA LEU A 127 -0.40 3.64 -12.45
C LEU A 127 -1.29 2.45 -12.13
N ALA A 128 -2.00 1.94 -13.13
CA ALA A 128 -2.86 0.78 -13.01
C ALA A 128 -2.51 -0.26 -14.08
N MET A 129 -2.88 -1.51 -13.84
CA MET A 129 -2.80 -2.55 -14.85
C MET A 129 -4.04 -2.51 -15.75
N ASP A 130 -3.82 -2.39 -17.06
CA ASP A 130 -4.86 -2.50 -18.08
C ASP A 130 -4.36 -3.39 -19.23
N GLY A 131 -5.12 -4.43 -19.57
CA GLY A 131 -4.76 -5.36 -20.65
C GLY A 131 -3.38 -6.04 -20.50
N GLY A 132 -2.83 -6.13 -19.28
CA GLY A 132 -1.49 -6.67 -19.02
C GLY A 132 -0.35 -5.65 -19.18
N ALA A 133 -0.66 -4.39 -19.46
CA ALA A 133 0.30 -3.30 -19.48
C ALA A 133 0.08 -2.36 -18.29
N LEU A 134 1.16 -1.73 -17.84
CA LEU A 134 1.07 -0.64 -16.87
C LEU A 134 0.68 0.65 -17.60
N VAL A 135 -0.41 1.28 -17.18
CA VAL A 135 -0.97 2.48 -17.81
C VAL A 135 -1.04 3.61 -16.79
N ALA A 136 -0.59 4.79 -17.21
CA ALA A 136 -0.69 6.00 -16.41
C ALA A 136 -2.11 6.57 -16.42
N ALA A 137 -2.55 7.10 -15.29
CA ALA A 137 -3.77 7.86 -15.22
C ALA A 137 -3.70 9.12 -16.10
N PRO A 138 -4.85 9.64 -16.58
CA PRO A 138 -4.87 10.87 -17.36
C PRO A 138 -4.14 12.02 -16.67
N GLY A 139 -3.20 12.67 -17.37
CA GLY A 139 -2.43 13.80 -16.84
C GLY A 139 -1.26 13.41 -15.94
N VAL A 140 -1.00 12.11 -15.71
CA VAL A 140 0.17 11.63 -14.97
C VAL A 140 1.30 11.30 -15.93
N ASP A 141 2.49 11.89 -15.70
CA ASP A 141 3.73 11.41 -16.31
C ASP A 141 4.31 10.27 -15.46
N PRO A 142 4.35 9.02 -15.96
CA PRO A 142 4.87 7.89 -15.21
C PRO A 142 6.40 7.88 -15.12
N SER A 143 7.09 8.65 -15.96
CA SER A 143 8.55 8.56 -16.15
C SER A 143 9.35 8.72 -14.85
N PRO A 144 9.04 9.67 -13.95
CA PRO A 144 9.76 9.81 -12.69
C PRO A 144 9.62 8.58 -11.78
N LEU A 145 8.45 7.94 -11.76
CA LEU A 145 8.21 6.74 -10.96
C LEU A 145 8.93 5.52 -11.54
N LEU A 146 8.95 5.38 -12.87
CA LEU A 146 9.63 4.27 -13.53
C LEU A 146 11.16 4.43 -13.52
N ALA A 147 11.68 5.66 -13.46
CA ALA A 147 13.10 5.93 -13.31
C ALA A 147 13.69 5.47 -11.97
N LEU A 148 12.84 5.18 -10.97
CA LEU A 148 13.25 4.56 -9.70
C LEU A 148 13.66 3.09 -9.86
N ASP A 149 13.45 2.50 -11.05
CA ASP A 149 13.79 1.11 -11.39
C ASP A 149 13.19 0.09 -10.40
N PRO A 150 11.84 0.09 -10.20
CA PRO A 150 11.20 -0.83 -9.27
C PRO A 150 11.38 -2.28 -9.72
N ALA A 151 11.78 -3.14 -8.80
CA ALA A 151 11.79 -4.59 -9.00
C ALA A 151 10.36 -5.16 -8.95
N VAL A 152 9.45 -4.48 -8.23
CA VAL A 152 8.04 -4.85 -8.13
C VAL A 152 7.15 -3.62 -8.08
N ILE A 153 6.01 -3.68 -8.77
CA ILE A 153 4.96 -2.67 -8.72
C ILE A 153 3.72 -3.33 -8.11
N ILE A 154 3.20 -2.73 -7.04
CA ILE A 154 2.07 -3.24 -6.27
C ILE A 154 0.88 -2.30 -6.48
N PRO A 155 -0.03 -2.58 -7.42
CA PRO A 155 -1.16 -1.72 -7.70
C PRO A 155 -2.21 -1.83 -6.59
N SER A 156 -2.86 -0.71 -6.27
CA SER A 156 -3.89 -0.61 -5.24
C SER A 156 -5.29 -1.03 -5.72
N VAL A 157 -5.43 -1.29 -7.02
CA VAL A 157 -6.63 -1.78 -7.70
C VAL A 157 -6.23 -2.78 -8.78
N GLY A 158 -6.96 -3.90 -8.86
CA GLY A 158 -6.70 -4.94 -9.86
C GLY A 158 -5.56 -5.89 -9.47
N PRO A 159 -5.23 -6.84 -10.36
CA PRO A 159 -4.25 -7.89 -10.10
C PRO A 159 -2.80 -7.36 -10.10
N MET A 160 -1.89 -8.15 -9.55
CA MET A 160 -0.45 -7.91 -9.70
C MET A 160 -0.02 -7.97 -11.18
N PRO A 161 0.98 -7.18 -11.61
CA PRO A 161 1.63 -7.37 -12.90
C PRO A 161 2.21 -8.79 -13.02
N ALA A 162 2.12 -9.38 -14.21
CA ALA A 162 2.67 -10.70 -14.52
C ALA A 162 4.19 -10.69 -14.70
#